data_AF-A0A7X0QYB0-F1
#
_entry.id   AF-A0A7X0QYB0-F1
#
_cell.length_a   1.000
_cell.length_b   1.000
_cell.length_c   1.000
_cell.angle_alpha   90.00
_cell.angle_beta   90.00
_cell.angle_gamma   90.00
#
_symmetry.space_group_name_H-M   'P 1'
#
loop_
_entity.id
_entity.type
_entity.pdbx_description
1 polymer ?
#
loop_
_entity_poly.entity_id
_entity_poly.type
_entity_poly.pdbx_seq_one_letter_code
_entity_poly.pdbx_strand_id
1 'polypeptide(L)'
;MMFHEHPEQFFPATWVDVVYFPKGEADPEFTEFPKITGPVPSMIQKTLDLLQTNFLRGKIIKQHDQPEAVRVWNYPYAALEEAIVNALYHRDYQVREQVEIRITPASIVILNYGGPDRSIRQEDLESGRIRPRRYRNRRLGDFLKELDLTEGRATGIPTIKRTLEINGSPVPSFRTDDNHTFFEVEIFCHLSFLVEDLVGTDQDNDQDRLGTKTRSEVQKELEDTLEQVLGVTEQKKLRKTIAGIGLEIVKILAYATRPVKRKDILEKELGLSNHTDNVRRYIEPLLEFKLLDRTVKDKLSSPAQQYYTTKLGLEILSHLFRKG
;
A
#
# COMPACT_ATOMS: atom_id res chain seq x y z
N MET A 1 1.98 -26.88 17.73
CA MET A 1 1.85 -25.50 17.23
C MET A 1 2.88 -24.55 17.85
N MET A 2 2.97 -24.40 19.17
CA MET A 2 3.85 -23.39 19.79
C MET A 2 5.30 -23.79 20.02
N PHE A 3 5.59 -25.09 20.17
CA PHE A 3 6.90 -25.56 20.64
C PHE A 3 7.47 -26.75 19.85
N HIS A 4 6.76 -27.23 18.82
CA HIS A 4 7.23 -28.36 18.01
C HIS A 4 7.82 -27.82 16.71
N GLU A 5 9.00 -28.29 16.32
CA GLU A 5 9.67 -27.88 15.07
C GLU A 5 8.87 -28.23 13.81
N HIS A 6 8.08 -29.29 13.89
CA HIS A 6 7.25 -29.79 12.79
C HIS A 6 5.76 -29.79 13.16
N PRO A 7 5.09 -28.64 13.35
CA PRO A 7 3.67 -28.64 13.69
C PRO A 7 2.78 -29.21 12.57
N GLU A 8 3.26 -29.20 11.33
CA GLU A 8 2.59 -29.73 10.14
C GLU A 8 2.29 -31.23 10.22
N GLN A 9 3.05 -31.98 11.02
CA GLN A 9 2.79 -33.41 11.26
C GLN A 9 1.50 -33.65 12.06
N PHE A 10 1.06 -32.67 12.86
CA PHE A 10 -0.13 -32.75 13.69
C PHE A 10 -1.28 -31.90 13.13
N PHE A 11 -0.94 -30.78 12.50
CA PHE A 11 -1.86 -29.83 11.90
C PHE A 11 -1.44 -29.64 10.44
N PRO A 12 -1.99 -30.41 9.49
CA PRO A 12 -1.62 -30.31 8.08
C PRO A 12 -1.72 -28.88 7.55
N ALA A 13 -0.92 -28.56 6.53
CA ALA A 13 -0.87 -27.23 5.94
C ALA A 13 -0.37 -26.09 6.87
N THR A 14 0.28 -26.42 7.98
CA THR A 14 0.82 -25.41 8.90
C THR A 14 2.19 -24.92 8.44
N TRP A 15 2.19 -24.02 7.47
CA TRP A 15 3.35 -23.24 7.01
C TRP A 15 2.89 -21.90 6.44
N VAL A 16 3.85 -21.05 6.06
CA VAL A 16 3.60 -19.83 5.27
C VAL A 16 4.27 -20.00 3.91
N ASP A 17 3.50 -19.80 2.84
CA ASP A 17 4.02 -19.69 1.47
C ASP A 17 4.18 -18.21 1.10
N VAL A 18 5.31 -17.87 0.48
CA VAL A 18 5.61 -16.51 0.02
C VAL A 18 5.97 -16.56 -1.47
N VAL A 19 5.20 -15.83 -2.28
CA VAL A 19 5.37 -15.76 -3.73
C VAL A 19 5.51 -14.30 -4.16
N TYR A 20 6.53 -14.02 -4.97
CA TYR A 20 6.79 -12.69 -5.51
C TYR A 20 6.55 -12.66 -7.02
N PHE A 21 5.69 -11.74 -7.45
CA PHE A 21 5.29 -11.49 -8.83
C PHE A 21 5.89 -10.16 -9.30
N PRO A 22 7.13 -10.13 -9.83
CA PRO A 22 7.81 -8.88 -10.18
C PRO A 22 7.11 -8.08 -11.29
N LYS A 23 6.33 -8.75 -12.14
CA LYS A 23 5.58 -8.16 -13.28
C LYS A 23 4.06 -8.27 -13.11
N GLY A 24 3.60 -8.44 -11.87
CA GLY A 24 2.19 -8.66 -11.56
C GLY A 24 1.75 -10.12 -11.72
N GLU A 25 0.56 -10.44 -11.19
CA GLU A 25 0.10 -11.82 -11.03
C GLU A 25 -0.31 -12.53 -12.33
N ALA A 26 -0.53 -11.77 -13.40
CA ALA A 26 -0.88 -12.32 -14.72
C ALA A 26 0.34 -12.81 -15.51
N ASP A 27 1.55 -12.41 -15.10
CA ASP A 27 2.79 -12.83 -15.75
C ASP A 27 3.19 -14.25 -15.28
N PRO A 28 3.65 -15.13 -16.20
CA PRO A 28 4.10 -16.47 -15.83
C PRO A 28 5.41 -16.47 -15.01
N GLU A 29 6.17 -15.37 -14.99
CA GLU A 29 7.41 -15.25 -14.23
C GLU A 29 7.14 -14.81 -12.78
N PHE A 30 7.44 -15.70 -11.83
CA PHE A 30 7.34 -15.44 -10.41
C PHE A 30 8.43 -16.18 -9.64
N THR A 31 8.71 -15.70 -8.43
CA THR A 31 9.69 -16.29 -7.51
C THR A 31 8.97 -16.84 -6.30
N GLU A 32 9.08 -18.15 -6.08
CA GLU A 32 8.64 -18.79 -4.83
C GLU A 32 9.80 -18.86 -3.83
N PHE A 33 9.54 -18.43 -2.60
CA PHE A 33 10.48 -18.60 -1.51
C PHE A 33 10.28 -19.97 -0.84
N PRO A 34 11.33 -20.52 -0.20
CA PRO A 34 11.18 -21.75 0.57
C PRO A 34 10.08 -21.63 1.63
N LYS A 35 9.28 -22.70 1.78
CA LYS A 35 8.19 -22.77 2.75
C LYS A 35 8.69 -22.45 4.16
N ILE A 36 8.01 -21.52 4.83
CA ILE A 36 8.35 -21.14 6.19
C ILE A 36 7.61 -22.07 7.15
N THR A 37 8.38 -22.93 7.80
CA THR A 37 7.91 -23.93 8.76
C THR A 37 8.52 -23.70 10.15
N GLY A 38 7.99 -24.38 11.15
CA GLY A 38 8.41 -24.25 12.53
C GLY A 38 7.26 -23.94 13.48
N PRO A 39 7.55 -23.77 14.77
CA PRO A 39 6.56 -23.30 15.73
C PRO A 39 6.00 -21.92 15.34
N VAL A 40 4.76 -21.59 15.75
CA VAL A 40 4.09 -20.34 15.34
C VAL A 40 4.94 -19.08 15.55
N PRO A 41 5.59 -18.85 16.71
CA PRO A 41 6.47 -17.69 16.88
C PRO A 41 7.66 -17.67 15.91
N SER A 42 8.23 -18.85 15.61
CA SER A 42 9.32 -19.00 14.66
C SER A 42 8.87 -18.68 13.24
N MET A 43 7.67 -19.10 12.84
CA MET A 43 7.08 -18.75 11.55
C MET A 43 6.85 -17.24 11.43
N ILE A 44 6.34 -16.59 12.48
CA ILE A 44 6.16 -15.12 12.51
C ILE A 44 7.52 -14.44 12.26
N GLN A 45 8.54 -14.78 13.06
CA GLN A 45 9.87 -14.17 12.96
C GLN A 45 10.51 -14.39 11.59
N LYS A 46 10.57 -15.65 11.11
CA LYS A 46 11.15 -15.98 9.81
C LYS A 46 10.46 -15.27 8.65
N THR A 47 9.14 -15.11 8.73
CA THR A 47 8.36 -14.37 7.71
C THR A 47 8.72 -12.89 7.73
N LEU A 48 8.77 -12.29 8.91
CA LEU A 48 9.16 -10.89 9.06
C LEU A 48 10.59 -10.63 8.60
N ASP A 49 11.54 -11.51 8.94
CA ASP A 49 12.93 -11.42 8.51
C ASP A 49 13.06 -11.50 6.99
N LEU A 50 12.32 -12.41 6.35
CA LEU A 50 12.26 -12.54 4.90
C LEU A 50 11.73 -11.26 4.26
N LEU A 51 10.61 -10.73 4.75
CA LEU A 51 10.05 -9.48 4.24
C LEU A 51 11.01 -8.31 4.44
N GLN A 52 11.58 -8.19 5.64
CA GLN A 52 12.49 -7.12 5.99
C GLN A 52 13.75 -7.11 5.13
N THR A 53 14.30 -8.29 4.83
CA THR A 53 15.53 -8.43 4.07
C THR A 53 15.32 -8.20 2.57
N ASN A 54 14.21 -8.68 2.01
CA ASN A 54 14.01 -8.72 0.57
C ASN A 54 13.10 -7.60 0.04
N PHE A 55 12.17 -7.07 0.86
CA PHE A 55 11.10 -6.20 0.38
C PHE A 55 11.01 -4.85 1.11
N LEU A 56 11.56 -4.69 2.32
CA LEU A 56 11.47 -3.41 3.04
C LEU A 56 12.58 -2.45 2.59
N ARG A 57 12.15 -1.29 2.10
CA ARG A 57 13.01 -0.18 1.67
C ARG A 57 12.60 1.08 2.42
N GLY A 58 13.58 1.78 2.97
CA GLY A 58 13.37 3.05 3.66
C GLY A 58 14.06 4.18 2.93
N LYS A 59 13.41 5.34 2.83
CA LYS A 59 14.03 6.56 2.29
C LYS A 59 13.75 7.77 3.15
N ILE A 60 14.58 8.79 2.99
CA ILE A 60 14.50 10.03 3.74
C ILE A 60 13.90 11.09 2.82
N ILE A 61 12.75 11.63 3.20
CA ILE A 61 12.07 12.71 2.48
C ILE A 61 12.24 13.99 3.29
N LYS A 62 12.92 14.99 2.72
CA LYS A 62 13.07 16.31 3.34
C LYS A 62 11.80 17.13 3.14
N GLN A 63 11.02 17.34 4.21
CA GLN A 63 9.89 18.27 4.18
C GLN A 63 10.39 19.69 4.50
N HIS A 64 9.83 20.71 3.83
CA HIS A 64 10.32 22.09 3.97
C HIS A 64 10.00 22.69 5.34
N ASP A 65 8.85 22.32 5.91
CA ASP A 65 8.30 22.97 7.11
C ASP A 65 8.81 22.33 8.42
N GLN A 66 9.67 21.31 8.34
CA GLN A 66 10.31 20.68 9.50
C GLN A 66 11.82 20.55 9.25
N PRO A 67 12.68 20.94 10.21
CA PRO A 67 14.12 20.72 10.11
C PRO A 67 14.49 19.22 10.12
N GLU A 68 13.57 18.37 10.55
CA GLU A 68 13.73 16.93 10.65
C GLU A 68 13.38 16.24 9.32
N ALA A 69 14.31 15.43 8.82
CA ALA A 69 14.06 14.63 7.64
C ALA A 69 13.17 13.44 8.02
N VAL A 70 12.00 13.30 7.38
CA VAL A 70 11.04 12.26 7.70
C VAL A 70 11.43 10.98 6.97
N ARG A 71 11.70 9.91 7.71
CA ARG A 71 11.95 8.58 7.15
C ARG A 71 10.62 7.92 6.80
N VAL A 72 10.48 7.54 5.53
CA VAL A 72 9.30 6.86 4.99
C VAL A 72 9.71 5.48 4.51
N TRP A 73 8.87 4.49 4.78
CA TRP A 73 9.06 3.11 4.34
C TRP A 73 8.07 2.75 3.23
N ASN A 74 8.47 1.88 2.31
CA ASN A 74 7.53 1.34 1.32
C ASN A 74 6.42 0.53 2.00
N TYR A 75 6.76 -0.20 3.06
CA TYR A 75 5.84 -0.87 3.98
C TYR A 75 6.29 -0.64 5.42
N PRO A 76 5.48 -0.04 6.30
CA PRO A 76 5.83 0.08 7.71
C PRO A 76 5.92 -1.29 8.39
N TYR A 77 7.03 -1.55 9.08
CA TYR A 77 7.28 -2.83 9.75
C TYR A 77 6.14 -3.23 10.70
N ALA A 78 5.71 -2.31 11.58
CA ALA A 78 4.63 -2.58 12.54
C ALA A 78 3.28 -2.94 11.89
N ALA A 79 3.02 -2.46 10.66
CA ALA A 79 1.82 -2.85 9.93
C ALA A 79 1.91 -4.30 9.39
N LEU A 80 3.10 -4.69 8.91
CA LEU A 80 3.35 -6.06 8.45
C LEU A 80 3.39 -7.06 9.60
N GLU A 81 4.06 -6.70 10.69
CA GLU A 81 4.08 -7.48 11.93
C GLU A 81 2.67 -7.80 12.40
N GLU A 82 1.84 -6.77 12.57
CA GLU A 82 0.46 -6.96 13.01
C GLU A 82 -0.36 -7.80 12.02
N ALA A 83 -0.16 -7.63 10.71
CA ALA A 83 -0.88 -8.41 9.70
C ALA A 83 -0.47 -9.90 9.71
N ILE A 84 0.82 -10.21 9.84
CA ILE A 84 1.36 -11.58 9.87
C ILE A 84 1.00 -12.28 11.17
N VAL A 85 1.14 -11.59 12.30
CA VAL A 85 0.71 -12.11 13.60
C VAL A 85 -0.78 -12.43 13.56
N ASN A 86 -1.62 -11.53 13.02
CA ASN A 86 -3.05 -11.79 12.90
C ASN A 86 -3.37 -12.94 11.95
N ALA A 87 -2.65 -13.09 10.83
CA ALA A 87 -2.85 -14.21 9.90
C ALA A 87 -2.58 -15.55 10.58
N LEU A 88 -1.45 -15.71 11.28
CA LEU A 88 -1.14 -16.95 11.98
C LEU A 88 -2.00 -17.13 13.24
N TYR A 89 -2.32 -16.06 13.97
CA TYR A 89 -3.14 -16.12 15.17
C TYR A 89 -4.58 -16.54 14.87
N HIS A 90 -5.19 -15.98 13.82
CA HIS A 90 -6.60 -16.22 13.48
C HIS A 90 -6.82 -17.40 12.52
N ARG A 91 -5.74 -18.02 12.00
CA ARG A 91 -5.79 -19.18 11.11
C ARG A 91 -6.69 -20.28 11.64
N ASP A 92 -7.51 -20.84 10.76
CA ASP A 92 -8.23 -22.06 11.07
C ASP A 92 -7.33 -23.28 10.88
N TYR A 93 -6.71 -23.75 11.96
CA TYR A 93 -5.81 -24.90 11.94
C TYR A 93 -6.51 -26.25 11.65
N GLN A 94 -7.83 -26.26 11.49
CA GLN A 94 -8.57 -27.43 11.01
C GLN A 94 -8.67 -27.47 9.48
N VAL A 95 -8.52 -26.31 8.82
CA VAL A 95 -8.50 -26.19 7.36
C VAL A 95 -7.10 -26.52 6.85
N ARG A 96 -7.02 -27.36 5.81
CA ARG A 96 -5.75 -27.82 5.23
C ARG A 96 -5.18 -26.85 4.19
N GLU A 97 -5.22 -25.56 4.52
CA GLU A 97 -4.70 -24.48 3.69
C GLU A 97 -3.71 -23.63 4.49
N GLN A 98 -2.60 -23.26 3.85
CA GLN A 98 -1.53 -22.45 4.44
C GLN A 98 -1.91 -20.97 4.53
N VAL A 99 -1.08 -20.19 5.22
CA VAL A 99 -1.10 -18.73 5.02
C VAL A 99 -0.33 -18.44 3.73
N GLU A 100 -0.93 -17.68 2.83
CA GLU A 100 -0.33 -17.31 1.56
C GLU A 100 0.01 -15.82 1.58
N ILE A 101 1.25 -15.48 1.24
CA ILE A 101 1.71 -14.10 1.08
C ILE A 101 2.10 -13.90 -0.38
N ARG A 102 1.35 -13.04 -1.07
CA ARG A 102 1.58 -12.68 -2.48
C ARG A 102 2.13 -11.27 -2.53
N ILE A 103 3.25 -11.08 -3.20
CA ILE A 103 3.94 -9.80 -3.26
C ILE A 103 3.99 -9.35 -4.71
N THR A 104 3.52 -8.14 -4.96
CA THR A 104 3.69 -7.43 -6.23
C THR A 104 4.49 -6.15 -5.99
N PRO A 105 4.97 -5.45 -7.02
CA PRO A 105 5.58 -4.14 -6.85
C PRO A 105 4.66 -3.15 -6.10
N ALA A 106 3.35 -3.27 -6.31
CA ALA A 106 2.34 -2.36 -5.80
C ALA A 106 1.83 -2.68 -4.39
N SER A 107 1.93 -3.92 -3.93
CA SER A 107 1.28 -4.35 -2.69
C SER A 107 1.80 -5.69 -2.15
N ILE A 108 1.57 -5.91 -0.86
CA ILE A 108 1.69 -7.21 -0.20
C ILE A 108 0.29 -7.66 0.20
N VAL A 109 -0.12 -8.83 -0.29
CA VAL A 109 -1.39 -9.49 0.05
C VAL A 109 -1.09 -10.63 1.01
N ILE A 110 -1.78 -10.68 2.14
CA ILE A 110 -1.71 -11.74 3.14
C ILE A 110 -3.09 -12.40 3.20
N LEU A 111 -3.16 -13.65 2.76
CA LEU A 111 -4.37 -14.44 2.66
C LEU A 111 -4.38 -15.56 3.71
N ASN A 112 -5.49 -15.67 4.43
CA ASN A 112 -5.72 -16.71 5.41
C ASN A 112 -7.09 -17.36 5.18
N TYR A 113 -7.11 -18.69 5.12
CA TYR A 113 -8.32 -19.47 4.94
C TYR A 113 -9.03 -19.78 6.27
N GLY A 114 -10.35 -19.93 6.21
CA GLY A 114 -11.25 -20.08 7.35
C GLY A 114 -11.90 -18.77 7.82
N GLY A 115 -11.47 -17.63 7.25
CA GLY A 115 -12.10 -16.32 7.40
C GLY A 115 -12.25 -15.77 8.82
N PRO A 116 -12.83 -14.56 8.95
CA PRO A 116 -13.07 -13.93 10.24
C PRO A 116 -14.22 -14.64 10.98
N ASP A 117 -14.39 -14.30 12.26
CA ASP A 117 -15.55 -14.80 13.03
C ASP A 117 -16.86 -14.37 12.35
N ARG A 118 -17.89 -15.23 12.38
CA ARG A 118 -19.20 -14.99 11.74
C ARG A 118 -19.92 -13.71 12.21
N SER A 119 -19.48 -13.11 13.31
CA SER A 119 -19.98 -11.80 13.76
C SER A 119 -19.38 -10.59 13.03
N ILE A 120 -18.38 -10.79 12.17
CA ILE A 120 -17.66 -9.73 11.44
C ILE A 120 -18.06 -9.79 9.97
N ARG A 121 -18.78 -8.78 9.48
CA ARG A 121 -19.14 -8.65 8.06
C ARG A 121 -18.12 -7.82 7.31
N GLN A 122 -18.13 -7.91 5.97
CA GLN A 122 -17.33 -7.05 5.10
C GLN A 122 -17.56 -5.56 5.39
N GLU A 123 -18.81 -5.14 5.62
CA GLU A 123 -19.18 -3.76 5.99
C GLU A 123 -18.54 -3.30 7.32
N ASP A 124 -18.32 -4.22 8.27
CA ASP A 124 -17.67 -3.90 9.55
C ASP A 124 -16.17 -3.64 9.36
N LEU A 125 -15.53 -4.35 8.42
CA LEU A 125 -14.13 -4.16 8.05
C LEU A 125 -13.91 -2.81 7.37
N GLU A 126 -14.80 -2.46 6.43
CA GLU A 126 -14.79 -1.21 5.69
C GLU A 126 -15.03 -0.01 6.60
N SER A 127 -16.05 -0.09 7.47
CA SER A 127 -16.35 0.96 8.45
C SER A 127 -15.33 1.04 9.60
N GLY A 128 -14.46 0.02 9.75
CA GLY A 128 -13.45 -0.07 10.80
C GLY A 128 -14.04 -0.32 12.20
N ARG A 129 -15.32 -0.69 12.30
CA ARG A 129 -16.02 -0.92 13.58
C ARG A 129 -16.06 -2.40 13.92
N ILE A 130 -14.88 -3.01 14.04
CA ILE A 130 -14.76 -4.45 14.23
C ILE A 130 -14.91 -4.78 15.72
N ARG A 131 -15.95 -5.54 16.05
CA ARG A 131 -16.20 -6.01 17.42
C ARG A 131 -16.28 -7.54 17.43
N PRO A 132 -15.14 -8.25 17.52
CA PRO A 132 -15.15 -9.70 17.54
C PRO A 132 -15.88 -10.18 18.81
N ARG A 133 -16.84 -11.10 18.64
CA ARG A 133 -17.52 -11.72 19.78
C ARG A 133 -16.77 -12.92 20.34
N ARG A 134 -16.00 -13.61 19.50
CA ARG A 134 -15.25 -14.82 19.86
C ARG A 134 -13.90 -14.84 19.15
N TYR A 135 -12.93 -15.48 19.79
CA TYR A 135 -11.60 -15.73 19.23
C TYR A 135 -11.43 -17.23 19.04
N ARG A 136 -11.16 -17.66 17.80
CA ARG A 136 -11.00 -19.08 17.42
C ARG A 136 -9.88 -19.74 18.23
N ASN A 137 -8.71 -19.11 18.26
CA ASN A 137 -7.51 -19.66 18.89
C ASN A 137 -7.18 -18.98 20.23
N ARG A 138 -8.13 -18.88 21.16
CA ARG A 138 -7.94 -18.11 22.42
C ARG A 138 -6.63 -18.45 23.16
N ARG A 139 -6.32 -19.74 23.36
CA ARG A 139 -5.09 -20.18 24.04
C ARG A 139 -3.82 -19.78 23.29
N LEU A 140 -3.84 -19.87 21.96
CA LEU A 140 -2.72 -19.41 21.13
C LEU A 140 -2.48 -17.90 21.35
N GLY A 141 -3.56 -17.13 21.47
CA GLY A 141 -3.51 -15.69 21.70
C GLY A 141 -2.98 -15.33 23.08
N ASP A 142 -3.33 -16.09 24.10
CA ASP A 142 -2.79 -15.91 25.45
C ASP A 142 -1.26 -16.13 25.44
N PHE A 143 -0.75 -17.13 24.73
CA PHE A 143 0.70 -17.33 24.57
C PHE A 143 1.38 -16.23 23.73
N LEU A 144 0.77 -15.79 22.62
CA LEU A 144 1.35 -14.72 21.81
C LEU A 144 1.40 -13.39 22.59
N LYS A 145 0.46 -13.15 23.50
CA LYS A 145 0.50 -12.03 24.45
C LYS A 145 1.65 -12.15 25.44
N GLU A 146 1.88 -13.33 26.00
CA GLU A 146 3.00 -13.59 26.92
C GLU A 146 4.37 -13.41 26.24
N LEU A 147 4.44 -13.59 24.92
CA LEU A 147 5.63 -13.36 24.11
C LEU A 147 5.74 -11.92 23.59
N ASP A 148 4.86 -11.01 24.01
CA ASP A 148 4.79 -9.61 23.55
C ASP A 148 4.60 -9.46 22.02
N LEU A 149 4.10 -10.51 21.34
CA LEU A 149 3.86 -10.51 19.89
C LEU A 149 2.48 -9.93 19.52
N THR A 150 1.55 -9.82 20.46
CA THR A 150 0.24 -9.19 20.25
C THR A 150 -0.36 -8.70 21.56
N GLU A 151 -1.09 -7.59 21.52
CA GLU A 151 -1.87 -7.11 22.66
C GLU A 151 -3.18 -7.91 22.86
N GLY A 152 -3.66 -8.57 21.79
CA GLY A 152 -4.93 -9.31 21.68
C GLY A 152 -6.14 -8.64 22.34
N ARG A 153 -6.29 -7.33 22.12
CA ARG A 153 -7.45 -6.51 22.50
C ARG A 153 -8.22 -5.98 21.28
N ALA A 154 -8.17 -6.70 20.15
CA ALA A 154 -8.72 -6.25 18.85
C ALA A 154 -8.15 -4.91 18.36
N THR A 155 -6.92 -4.57 18.76
CA THR A 155 -6.21 -3.36 18.37
C THR A 155 -5.50 -3.48 17.01
N GLY A 156 -5.39 -4.69 16.46
CA GLY A 156 -4.57 -4.96 15.29
C GLY A 156 -4.93 -4.18 14.03
N ILE A 157 -6.18 -4.28 13.56
CA ILE A 157 -6.63 -3.53 12.37
C ILE A 157 -6.51 -2.00 12.57
N PRO A 158 -6.92 -1.43 13.72
CA PRO A 158 -6.62 -0.03 14.03
C PRO A 158 -5.13 0.32 13.99
N THR A 159 -4.24 -0.55 14.50
CA THR A 159 -2.78 -0.37 14.48
C THR A 159 -2.25 -0.34 13.05
N ILE A 160 -2.68 -1.26 12.19
CA ILE A 160 -2.30 -1.28 10.77
C ILE A 160 -2.71 0.05 10.10
N LYS A 161 -3.98 0.46 10.24
CA LYS A 161 -4.49 1.70 9.64
C LYS A 161 -3.72 2.93 10.14
N ARG A 162 -3.52 3.05 11.45
CA ARG A 162 -2.79 4.17 12.07
C ARG A 162 -1.33 4.23 11.63
N THR A 163 -0.65 3.09 11.57
CA THR A 163 0.77 3.03 11.18
C THR A 163 0.95 3.45 9.72
N LEU A 164 0.07 2.99 8.83
CA LEU A 164 0.07 3.41 7.42
C LEU A 164 -0.22 4.91 7.29
N GLU A 165 -1.19 5.45 8.04
CA GLU A 165 -1.51 6.88 8.05
C GLU A 165 -0.31 7.74 8.51
N ILE A 166 0.36 7.35 9.60
CA ILE A 166 1.58 8.03 10.11
C ILE A 166 2.73 7.96 9.09
N ASN A 167 2.86 6.85 8.37
CA ASN A 167 3.86 6.72 7.30
C ASN A 167 3.47 7.51 6.03
N GLY A 168 2.19 7.83 5.84
CA GLY A 168 1.67 8.47 4.62
C GLY A 168 1.35 7.47 3.50
N SER A 169 1.28 6.18 3.83
CA SER A 169 0.93 5.11 2.90
C SER A 169 -0.56 5.11 2.57
N PRO A 170 -0.96 4.51 1.44
CA PRO A 170 -2.37 4.27 1.15
C PRO A 170 -3.04 3.42 2.24
N VAL A 171 -4.35 3.59 2.39
CA VAL A 171 -5.15 2.79 3.32
C VAL A 171 -5.16 1.32 2.90
N PRO A 172 -5.05 0.36 3.84
CA PRO A 172 -5.07 -1.06 3.52
C PRO A 172 -6.47 -1.51 3.09
N SER A 173 -6.54 -2.57 2.31
CA SER A 173 -7.78 -3.25 1.94
C SER A 173 -7.97 -4.51 2.79
N PHE A 174 -9.20 -4.75 3.23
CA PHE A 174 -9.59 -5.94 3.97
C PHE A 174 -10.75 -6.60 3.24
N ARG A 175 -10.62 -7.88 2.91
CA ARG A 175 -11.64 -8.61 2.16
C ARG A 175 -11.97 -9.94 2.79
N THR A 176 -13.26 -10.27 2.76
CA THR A 176 -13.83 -11.58 3.11
C THR A 176 -15.10 -11.78 2.28
N ASP A 177 -15.60 -13.00 2.21
CA ASP A 177 -16.86 -13.35 1.56
C ASP A 177 -17.99 -13.56 2.59
N ASP A 178 -19.23 -13.63 2.10
CA ASP A 178 -20.41 -13.85 2.95
C ASP A 178 -20.38 -15.19 3.70
N ASN A 179 -19.62 -16.16 3.18
CA ASN A 179 -19.44 -17.47 3.79
C ASN A 179 -18.25 -17.51 4.77
N HIS A 180 -17.48 -16.42 4.91
CA HIS A 180 -16.28 -16.33 5.74
C HIS A 180 -15.26 -17.45 5.47
N THR A 181 -15.04 -17.77 4.20
CA THR A 181 -14.10 -18.79 3.75
C THR A 181 -12.65 -18.28 3.78
N PHE A 182 -12.43 -16.97 3.66
CA PHE A 182 -11.10 -16.38 3.73
C PHE A 182 -11.11 -14.99 4.39
N PHE A 183 -9.94 -14.56 4.83
CA PHE A 183 -9.65 -13.20 5.24
C PHE A 183 -8.37 -12.74 4.55
N GLU A 184 -8.47 -11.67 3.80
CA GLU A 184 -7.39 -11.10 3.00
C GLU A 184 -7.06 -9.69 3.52
N VAL A 185 -5.77 -9.44 3.74
CA VAL A 185 -5.24 -8.12 4.05
C VAL A 185 -4.29 -7.72 2.92
N GLU A 186 -4.60 -6.63 2.24
CA GLU A 186 -3.74 -6.07 1.21
C GLU A 186 -3.18 -4.72 1.69
N ILE A 187 -1.86 -4.66 1.83
CA ILE A 187 -1.12 -3.46 2.22
C ILE A 187 -0.45 -2.92 0.96
N PHE A 188 -0.78 -1.68 0.59
CA PHE A 188 -0.22 -1.04 -0.59
C PHE A 188 1.16 -0.43 -0.32
N CYS A 189 2.04 -0.53 -1.31
CA CYS A 189 3.32 0.12 -1.32
C CYS A 189 3.15 1.64 -1.20
N HIS A 190 4.02 2.28 -0.43
CA HIS A 190 4.02 3.73 -0.35
C HIS A 190 4.29 4.34 -1.73
N LEU A 191 3.41 5.24 -2.18
CA LEU A 191 3.35 5.77 -3.55
C LEU A 191 4.69 6.35 -4.03
N SER A 192 5.46 6.94 -3.12
CA SER A 192 6.79 7.49 -3.44
C SER A 192 7.78 6.47 -3.99
N PHE A 193 7.64 5.18 -3.69
CA PHE A 193 8.52 4.13 -4.21
C PHE A 193 8.07 3.66 -5.59
N LEU A 194 6.75 3.64 -5.83
CA LEU A 194 6.18 3.25 -7.12
C LEU A 194 6.48 4.27 -8.22
N VAL A 195 6.52 5.56 -7.86
CA VAL A 195 6.90 6.61 -8.81
C VAL A 195 8.36 6.50 -9.24
N GLU A 196 9.28 6.10 -8.36
CA GLU A 196 10.69 5.90 -8.72
C GLU A 196 10.84 4.75 -9.72
N ASP A 197 10.13 3.63 -9.48
CA ASP A 197 10.12 2.47 -10.35
C ASP A 197 9.49 2.82 -11.74
N LEU A 198 8.55 3.76 -11.80
CA LEU A 198 7.99 4.29 -13.06
C LEU A 198 8.93 5.26 -13.81
N VAL A 199 9.69 6.08 -13.09
CA VAL A 199 10.41 7.23 -13.67
C VAL A 199 11.85 6.87 -14.04
N GLY A 200 12.46 5.92 -13.34
CA GLY A 200 13.90 5.70 -13.37
C GLY A 200 14.65 6.91 -12.80
N THR A 201 15.49 6.71 -11.79
CA THR A 201 16.40 7.77 -11.33
C THR A 201 17.45 8.05 -12.41
N ASP A 202 17.66 9.33 -12.74
CA ASP A 202 18.66 9.84 -13.72
C ASP A 202 20.14 9.54 -13.34
N GLN A 203 20.41 8.69 -12.34
CA GLN A 203 21.74 8.53 -11.76
C GLN A 203 22.30 7.10 -11.65
N ASP A 204 21.65 6.06 -12.18
CA ASP A 204 22.24 4.71 -12.14
C ASP A 204 22.46 4.13 -13.54
N ASN A 205 23.73 3.82 -13.80
CA ASN A 205 24.23 3.20 -15.02
C ASN A 205 23.56 1.84 -15.28
N ASP A 206 23.38 1.58 -16.58
CA ASP A 206 22.99 0.32 -17.22
C ASP A 206 23.41 -0.95 -16.45
N GLN A 207 22.42 -1.80 -16.13
CA GLN A 207 22.36 -3.18 -16.66
C GLN A 207 21.24 -4.08 -16.07
N ASP A 208 20.37 -3.62 -15.15
CA ASP A 208 19.40 -4.56 -14.54
C ASP A 208 18.01 -3.97 -14.20
N ARG A 209 17.42 -3.16 -15.10
CA ARG A 209 16.04 -2.66 -14.93
C ARG A 209 15.03 -3.46 -15.74
N LEU A 210 14.56 -4.56 -15.17
CA LEU A 210 13.37 -5.26 -15.62
C LEU A 210 12.13 -4.41 -15.24
N GLY A 211 11.61 -3.56 -16.15
CA GLY A 211 10.24 -3.02 -16.02
C GLY A 211 10.01 -1.50 -15.96
N THR A 212 10.96 -0.62 -16.30
CA THR A 212 10.67 0.84 -16.38
C THR A 212 9.72 1.16 -17.55
N LYS A 213 8.50 1.62 -17.24
CA LYS A 213 7.53 2.07 -18.25
C LYS A 213 8.04 3.34 -18.95
N THR A 214 7.88 3.39 -20.27
CA THR A 214 8.16 4.61 -21.05
C THR A 214 7.16 5.72 -20.69
N ARG A 215 7.56 6.98 -20.88
CA ARG A 215 6.69 8.15 -20.67
C ARG A 215 5.37 8.06 -21.46
N SER A 216 5.41 7.46 -22.66
CA SER A 216 4.23 7.18 -23.49
C SER A 216 3.29 6.14 -22.90
N GLU A 217 3.83 5.09 -22.26
CA GLU A 217 3.03 4.05 -21.61
C GLU A 217 2.35 4.61 -20.36
N VAL A 218 3.09 5.35 -19.52
CA VAL A 218 2.52 6.02 -18.34
C VAL A 218 1.42 7.00 -18.74
N GLN A 219 1.64 7.78 -19.80
CA GLN A 219 0.64 8.69 -20.34
C GLN A 219 -0.64 7.94 -20.74
N LYS A 220 -0.50 6.85 -21.50
CA LYS A 220 -1.64 6.07 -22.00
C LYS A 220 -2.43 5.44 -20.85
N GLU A 221 -1.74 4.84 -19.87
CA GLU A 221 -2.38 4.17 -18.74
C GLU A 221 -3.09 5.17 -17.81
N LEU A 222 -2.52 6.36 -17.62
CA LEU A 222 -3.17 7.45 -16.91
C LEU A 222 -4.45 7.89 -17.63
N GLU A 223 -4.40 8.04 -18.96
CA GLU A 223 -5.58 8.36 -19.75
C GLU A 223 -6.67 7.29 -19.62
N ASP A 224 -6.32 6.01 -19.79
CA ASP A 224 -7.26 4.89 -19.68
C ASP A 224 -7.88 4.83 -18.27
N THR A 225 -7.07 5.07 -17.22
CA THR A 225 -7.53 5.07 -15.83
C THR A 225 -8.47 6.25 -15.55
N LEU A 226 -8.11 7.44 -16.01
CA LEU A 226 -8.96 8.62 -15.89
C LEU A 226 -10.29 8.43 -16.63
N GLU A 227 -10.29 7.75 -17.77
CA GLU A 227 -11.51 7.41 -18.50
C GLU A 227 -12.43 6.48 -17.71
N GLN A 228 -11.85 5.47 -17.07
CA GLN A 228 -12.59 4.52 -16.24
C GLN A 228 -13.21 5.18 -15.00
N VAL A 229 -12.43 6.01 -14.29
CA VAL A 229 -12.86 6.61 -13.00
C VAL A 229 -13.83 7.78 -13.19
N LEU A 230 -13.63 8.64 -14.20
CA LEU A 230 -14.38 9.89 -14.34
C LEU A 230 -15.74 9.77 -15.06
N GLY A 231 -16.08 8.64 -15.67
CA GLY A 231 -17.44 8.37 -16.15
C GLY A 231 -18.06 9.46 -17.04
N VAL A 232 -17.43 9.76 -18.19
CA VAL A 232 -17.92 10.52 -19.37
C VAL A 232 -18.71 11.83 -19.10
N THR A 233 -18.05 12.98 -19.31
CA THR A 233 -18.55 14.19 -20.02
C THR A 233 -17.38 15.14 -20.33
N GLU A 234 -16.33 15.18 -19.50
CA GLU A 234 -15.17 16.08 -19.66
C GLU A 234 -13.87 15.44 -20.22
N GLN A 235 -13.91 14.16 -20.63
CA GLN A 235 -12.72 13.36 -20.99
C GLN A 235 -11.86 13.96 -22.11
N LYS A 236 -12.49 14.51 -23.15
CA LYS A 236 -11.76 15.10 -24.29
C LYS A 236 -10.99 16.36 -23.91
N LYS A 237 -11.55 17.15 -22.97
CA LYS A 237 -10.89 18.32 -22.39
C LYS A 237 -9.72 17.87 -21.53
N LEU A 238 -9.96 16.90 -20.65
CA LEU A 238 -8.93 16.30 -19.79
C LEU A 238 -7.75 15.77 -20.60
N ARG A 239 -7.98 14.86 -21.56
CA ARG A 239 -6.94 14.30 -22.44
C ARG A 239 -6.08 15.39 -23.07
N LYS A 240 -6.72 16.44 -23.61
CA LYS A 240 -6.01 17.58 -24.19
C LYS A 240 -5.16 18.33 -23.16
N THR A 241 -5.67 18.51 -21.94
CA THR A 241 -4.99 19.22 -20.86
C THR A 241 -3.83 18.41 -20.27
N ILE A 242 -3.96 17.08 -20.17
CA ILE A 242 -2.93 16.20 -19.59
C ILE A 242 -1.94 15.65 -20.62
N ALA A 243 -2.15 15.93 -21.91
CA ALA A 243 -1.32 15.44 -22.99
C ALA A 243 0.16 15.81 -22.77
N GLY A 244 1.01 14.79 -22.69
CA GLY A 244 2.46 14.95 -22.57
C GLY A 244 2.97 15.32 -21.17
N ILE A 245 2.08 15.39 -20.17
CA ILE A 245 2.45 15.67 -18.78
C ILE A 245 2.01 14.56 -17.80
N GLY A 246 1.68 13.37 -18.29
CA GLY A 246 1.13 12.29 -17.46
C GLY A 246 2.07 11.85 -16.35
N LEU A 247 3.37 11.79 -16.62
CA LEU A 247 4.37 11.45 -15.61
C LEU A 247 4.43 12.50 -14.49
N GLU A 248 4.42 13.79 -14.86
CA GLU A 248 4.38 14.90 -13.90
C GLU A 248 3.10 14.88 -13.07
N ILE A 249 1.96 14.54 -13.66
CA ILE A 249 0.71 14.39 -12.92
C ILE A 249 0.83 13.30 -11.86
N VAL A 250 1.33 12.12 -12.22
CA VAL A 250 1.53 11.01 -11.28
C VAL A 250 2.48 11.44 -10.15
N LYS A 251 3.59 12.10 -10.48
CA LYS A 251 4.53 12.68 -9.51
C LYS A 251 3.85 13.65 -8.54
N ILE A 252 3.11 14.63 -9.06
CA ILE A 252 2.40 15.63 -8.24
C ILE A 252 1.41 14.94 -7.29
N LEU A 253 0.58 14.03 -7.80
CA LEU A 253 -0.43 13.36 -6.98
C LEU A 253 0.22 12.47 -5.90
N ALA A 254 1.33 11.81 -6.20
CA ALA A 254 2.05 10.99 -5.22
C ALA A 254 2.82 11.83 -4.19
N TYR A 255 3.34 12.99 -4.58
CA TYR A 255 4.05 13.92 -3.70
C TYR A 255 3.10 14.67 -2.76
N ALA A 256 1.93 15.04 -3.26
CA ALA A 256 0.93 15.82 -2.53
C ALA A 256 -0.07 14.95 -1.73
N THR A 257 0.25 13.71 -1.38
CA THR A 257 -0.61 12.87 -0.50
C THR A 257 -0.86 13.52 0.86
N ARG A 258 0.01 14.46 1.26
CA ARG A 258 -0.16 15.39 2.37
C ARG A 258 -0.12 16.83 1.87
N PRO A 259 -0.66 17.80 2.64
CA PRO A 259 -0.57 19.21 2.28
C PRO A 259 0.87 19.69 2.05
N VAL A 260 1.15 20.15 0.83
CA VAL A 260 2.47 20.66 0.40
C VAL A 260 2.36 22.03 -0.26
N LYS A 261 3.44 22.82 -0.24
CA LYS A 261 3.47 24.13 -0.91
C LYS A 261 3.59 23.95 -2.43
N ARG A 262 3.00 24.88 -3.21
CA ARG A 262 3.19 24.92 -4.67
C ARG A 262 4.67 24.98 -5.07
N LYS A 263 5.47 25.70 -4.29
CA LYS A 263 6.90 25.87 -4.52
C LYS A 263 7.60 24.51 -4.47
N ASP A 264 7.26 23.68 -3.49
CA ASP A 264 7.85 22.35 -3.35
C ASP A 264 7.42 21.42 -4.48
N ILE A 265 6.13 21.43 -4.86
CA ILE A 265 5.65 20.67 -6.02
C ILE A 265 6.47 21.03 -7.27
N LEU A 266 6.62 22.33 -7.58
CA LEU A 266 7.29 22.74 -8.81
C LEU A 266 8.81 22.54 -8.72
N GLU A 267 9.47 23.06 -7.69
CA GLU A 267 10.93 23.11 -7.65
C GLU A 267 11.57 21.80 -7.19
N LYS A 268 10.97 21.10 -6.21
CA LYS A 268 11.57 19.90 -5.62
C LYS A 268 11.14 18.63 -6.31
N GLU A 269 9.84 18.50 -6.61
CA GLU A 269 9.32 17.28 -7.25
C GLU A 269 9.50 17.31 -8.78
N LEU A 270 9.20 18.45 -9.42
CA LEU A 270 9.27 18.55 -10.89
C LEU A 270 10.57 19.18 -11.42
N GLY A 271 11.40 19.80 -10.56
CA GLY A 271 12.60 20.51 -11.00
C GLY A 271 12.32 21.78 -11.83
N LEU A 272 11.13 22.36 -11.69
CA LEU A 272 10.65 23.53 -12.43
C LEU A 272 10.67 24.79 -11.57
N SER A 273 10.89 25.94 -12.19
CA SER A 273 10.79 27.22 -11.47
C SER A 273 9.36 27.47 -10.97
N ASN A 274 9.24 28.11 -9.79
CA ASN A 274 7.95 28.53 -9.23
C ASN A 274 7.35 29.74 -9.97
N HIS A 275 6.97 29.52 -11.23
CA HIS A 275 6.40 30.50 -12.15
C HIS A 275 4.92 30.24 -12.41
N THR A 276 4.14 31.29 -12.67
CA THR A 276 2.70 31.22 -12.91
C THR A 276 2.34 30.29 -14.08
N ASP A 277 3.16 30.28 -15.14
CA ASP A 277 2.91 29.41 -16.30
C ASP A 277 3.06 27.92 -15.96
N ASN A 278 3.99 27.57 -15.07
CA ASN A 278 4.14 26.21 -14.58
C ASN A 278 2.95 25.81 -13.70
N VAL A 279 2.45 26.75 -12.87
CA VAL A 279 1.22 26.52 -12.08
C VAL A 279 0.03 26.24 -13.01
N ARG A 280 -0.16 27.06 -14.05
CA ARG A 280 -1.22 26.89 -15.06
C ARG A 280 -1.13 25.58 -15.81
N ARG A 281 0.10 25.12 -16.10
CA ARG A 281 0.33 23.89 -16.89
C ARG A 281 0.17 22.62 -16.06
N TYR A 282 0.68 22.60 -14.82
CA TYR A 282 0.83 21.36 -14.05
C TYR A 282 -0.13 21.24 -12.86
N ILE A 283 -0.55 22.37 -12.27
CA ILE A 283 -1.33 22.36 -11.01
C ILE A 283 -2.80 22.70 -11.27
N GLU A 284 -3.09 23.77 -12.02
CA GLU A 284 -4.47 24.21 -12.29
C GLU A 284 -5.36 23.14 -12.92
N PRO A 285 -4.87 22.32 -13.88
CA PRO A 285 -5.65 21.22 -14.43
C PRO A 285 -6.11 20.24 -13.36
N LEU A 286 -5.22 19.85 -12.45
CA LEU A 286 -5.52 18.89 -11.40
C LEU A 286 -6.56 19.42 -10.41
N LEU A 287 -6.58 20.74 -10.19
CA LEU A 287 -7.60 21.40 -9.38
C LEU A 287 -8.95 21.46 -10.10
N GLU A 288 -8.95 21.74 -11.40
CA GLU A 288 -10.16 21.77 -12.22
C GLU A 288 -10.86 20.41 -12.23
N PHE A 289 -10.10 19.33 -12.40
CA PHE A 289 -10.60 17.95 -12.37
C PHE A 289 -10.75 17.37 -10.96
N LYS A 290 -10.56 18.18 -9.92
CA LYS A 290 -10.67 17.77 -8.50
C LYS A 290 -9.76 16.60 -8.11
N LEU A 291 -8.64 16.41 -8.80
CA LEU A 291 -7.60 15.43 -8.47
C LEU A 291 -6.68 15.96 -7.35
N LEU A 292 -6.54 17.30 -7.32
CA LEU A 292 -5.87 18.05 -6.28
C LEU A 292 -6.88 19.03 -5.64
N ASP A 293 -6.68 19.41 -4.39
CA ASP A 293 -7.47 20.46 -3.72
C ASP A 293 -6.54 21.37 -2.89
N ARG A 294 -7.10 22.50 -2.45
CA ARG A 294 -6.46 23.59 -1.72
C ARG A 294 -6.81 23.50 -0.23
N THR A 295 -5.82 23.72 0.65
CA THR A 295 -6.09 23.79 2.10
C THR A 295 -6.89 25.03 2.50
N VAL A 296 -6.59 26.20 1.91
CA VAL A 296 -7.34 27.43 2.11
C VAL A 296 -8.27 27.68 0.92
N LYS A 297 -9.58 27.53 1.12
CA LYS A 297 -10.58 27.64 0.02
C LYS A 297 -11.03 29.07 -0.23
N ASP A 298 -11.13 29.88 0.82
CA ASP A 298 -11.71 31.22 0.74
C ASP A 298 -10.73 32.30 0.24
N LYS A 299 -9.42 32.01 0.23
CA LYS A 299 -8.37 32.97 -0.17
C LYS A 299 -7.27 32.30 -0.99
N LEU A 300 -7.46 32.31 -2.32
CA LEU A 300 -6.56 31.66 -3.28
C LEU A 300 -5.11 32.19 -3.24
N SER A 301 -4.91 33.45 -2.88
CA SER A 301 -3.59 34.09 -2.78
C SER A 301 -2.95 34.02 -1.39
N SER A 302 -3.48 33.17 -0.49
CA SER A 302 -2.95 33.04 0.86
C SER A 302 -1.49 32.57 0.87
N PRO A 303 -0.58 33.22 1.62
CA PRO A 303 0.78 32.72 1.79
C PRO A 303 0.83 31.36 2.53
N ALA A 304 -0.21 31.06 3.30
CA ALA A 304 -0.36 29.77 3.97
C ALA A 304 -0.85 28.65 3.02
N GLN A 305 -1.23 28.96 1.77
CA GLN A 305 -1.80 28.00 0.83
C GLN A 305 -0.91 26.76 0.65
N GLN A 306 -1.53 25.59 0.77
CA GLN A 306 -0.98 24.29 0.43
C GLN A 306 -1.97 23.53 -0.47
N TYR A 307 -1.48 22.45 -1.05
CA TYR A 307 -2.20 21.60 -2.00
C TYR A 307 -2.08 20.15 -1.55
N TYR A 308 -3.14 19.38 -1.73
CA TYR A 308 -3.14 17.95 -1.40
C TYR A 308 -3.95 17.16 -2.42
N THR A 309 -3.58 15.90 -2.61
CA THR A 309 -4.24 14.94 -3.47
C THR A 309 -5.59 14.56 -2.86
N THR A 310 -6.65 14.63 -3.65
CA THR A 310 -8.00 14.31 -3.19
C THR A 310 -8.20 12.79 -3.13
N LYS A 311 -9.36 12.35 -2.59
CA LYS A 311 -9.77 10.94 -2.66
C LYS A 311 -9.77 10.40 -4.09
N LEU A 312 -10.26 11.21 -5.04
CA LEU A 312 -10.28 10.88 -6.46
C LEU A 312 -8.87 10.76 -7.05
N GLY A 313 -7.97 11.68 -6.69
CA GLY A 313 -6.55 11.59 -7.09
C GLY A 313 -5.85 10.34 -6.55
N LEU A 314 -6.14 9.96 -5.30
CA LEU A 314 -5.62 8.73 -4.69
C LEU A 314 -6.19 7.47 -5.36
N GLU A 315 -7.46 7.49 -5.76
CA GLU A 315 -8.11 6.39 -6.50
C GLU A 315 -7.45 6.17 -7.88
N ILE A 316 -7.13 7.25 -8.60
CA ILE A 316 -6.38 7.17 -9.87
C ILE A 316 -4.99 6.56 -9.65
N LEU A 317 -4.25 7.01 -8.64
CA LEU A 317 -2.96 6.41 -8.31
C LEU A 317 -3.11 4.94 -7.96
N SER A 318 -4.10 4.58 -7.15
CA SER A 318 -4.36 3.18 -6.80
C SER A 318 -4.62 2.31 -8.02
N HIS A 319 -5.37 2.81 -9.02
CA HIS A 319 -5.63 2.07 -10.25
C HIS A 319 -4.39 1.92 -11.14
N LEU A 320 -3.61 3.01 -11.29
CA LEU A 320 -2.37 3.02 -12.05
C LEU A 320 -1.35 2.02 -11.51
N PHE A 321 -1.26 1.92 -10.19
CA PHE A 321 -0.29 1.05 -9.56
C PHE A 321 -0.77 -0.40 -9.44
N ARG A 322 -2.08 -0.67 -9.39
CA ARG A 322 -2.62 -2.04 -9.35
C ARG A 322 -2.56 -2.79 -10.69
N LYS A 323 -2.47 -2.09 -11.81
CA LYS A 323 -2.41 -2.68 -13.16
C LYS A 323 -0.99 -3.03 -13.63
N GLY A 324 0.00 -2.86 -12.77
CA GLY A 324 1.42 -3.12 -13.05
C GLY A 324 1.86 -4.54 -12.76
#